data_AF-A0A4Z2IDZ6-F1
#
_entry.id   AF-A0A4Z2IDZ6-F1
#
_cell.length_a   1.000
_cell.length_b   1.000
_cell.length_c   1.000
_cell.angle_alpha   90.00
_cell.angle_beta   90.00
_cell.angle_gamma   90.00
#
_symmetry.space_group_name_H-M   'P 1'
#
loop_
_entity.id
_entity.type
_entity.pdbx_description
1 polymer ?
#
loop_
_entity_poly.entity_id
_entity_poly.type
_entity_poly.pdbx_seq_one_letter_code
_entity_poly.pdbx_strand_id
1 'polypeptide(L)'
;MSFNKCSINGQTYGEGTDPLGPRPKRLDFTLFNPLADPDFCFYDDTLLESVKVGDAHAHTFFRLLSLCHTVMSEEKSEGELVYKAQSPDEGALVTAARNFGFVFRSRTPGTITTTEMGRPVTYTLLAILDFNNIRKRMSVIVRNPEGRIRLYCKGADTVLLERLHPCNQELMNVTSDHLNEYAADGLRTLALAYRDLSEDEWEAWSESHRCADKASSCREDRVAAAYEQIEQDMMLLGATAIEDKLQEGVPETIAVLSLANIKIWVLTGDKQETAVNIGYSCKMLTDDMTEVFIISGHTVQSVRQELGSV
;
A
#
# COMPACT_ATOMS: atom_id res chain seq x y z
N MET A 1 9.18 -7.25 -4.58
CA MET A 1 7.93 -6.95 -3.88
C MET A 1 6.85 -7.93 -4.31
N SER A 2 6.14 -8.52 -3.35
CA SER A 2 4.95 -9.33 -3.60
C SER A 2 3.87 -9.01 -2.57
N PHE A 3 2.61 -8.93 -3.00
CA PHE A 3 1.48 -8.85 -2.08
C PHE A 3 1.40 -10.16 -1.28
N ASN A 4 1.36 -10.06 0.05
CA ASN A 4 1.51 -11.21 0.93
C ASN A 4 0.28 -11.40 1.84
N LYS A 5 -0.09 -10.39 2.63
CA LYS A 5 -1.26 -10.42 3.51
C LYS A 5 -2.12 -9.16 3.35
N CYS A 6 -3.35 -9.19 3.83
CA CYS A 6 -4.15 -7.99 4.01
C CYS A 6 -5.17 -8.14 5.14
N SER A 7 -5.58 -6.99 5.68
CA SER A 7 -6.72 -6.85 6.58
C SER A 7 -7.84 -6.16 5.80
N ILE A 8 -9.04 -6.71 5.77
CA ILE A 8 -10.22 -6.10 5.13
C ILE A 8 -11.36 -6.13 6.14
N ASN A 9 -11.87 -4.95 6.51
CA ASN A 9 -12.98 -4.80 7.45
C ASN A 9 -12.81 -5.62 8.76
N GLY A 10 -11.59 -5.65 9.30
CA GLY A 10 -11.29 -6.32 10.57
C GLY A 10 -11.01 -7.81 10.45
N GLN A 11 -10.94 -8.37 9.23
CA GLN A 11 -10.55 -9.75 8.97
C GLN A 11 -9.19 -9.80 8.27
N THR A 12 -8.28 -10.61 8.79
CA THR A 12 -6.97 -10.88 8.18
C THR A 12 -7.04 -11.98 7.12
N TYR A 13 -6.23 -11.85 6.07
CA TYR A 13 -6.11 -12.78 4.95
C TYR A 13 -4.65 -12.96 4.56
N GLY A 14 -4.33 -14.12 3.97
CA GLY A 14 -2.98 -14.48 3.55
C GLY A 14 -2.17 -15.24 4.61
N GLU A 15 -2.79 -15.60 5.74
CA GLU A 15 -2.18 -16.53 6.70
C GLU A 15 -2.18 -17.94 6.13
N GLY A 16 -0.99 -18.55 6.05
CA GLY A 16 -0.86 -19.96 5.75
C GLY A 16 -1.55 -20.76 6.85
N THR A 17 -2.57 -21.52 6.47
CA THR A 17 -3.26 -22.47 7.35
C THR A 17 -2.27 -23.28 8.18
N ASP A 18 -2.46 -23.23 9.51
CA ASP A 18 -1.90 -24.06 10.59
C ASP A 18 -0.44 -24.58 10.38
N PRO A 19 0.55 -24.23 11.22
CA PRO A 19 1.90 -24.81 11.15
C PRO A 19 1.94 -26.35 11.24
N LEU A 20 0.85 -27.00 11.69
CA LEU A 20 0.68 -28.46 11.71
C LEU A 20 -0.13 -29.01 10.52
N GLY A 21 -0.66 -28.14 9.67
CA GLY A 21 -1.50 -28.46 8.52
C GLY A 21 -0.72 -28.75 7.23
N PRO A 22 -1.39 -29.27 6.19
CA PRO A 22 -0.80 -29.39 4.87
C PRO A 22 -0.44 -28.01 4.31
N ARG A 23 0.73 -27.89 3.66
CA ARG A 23 1.17 -26.63 3.05
C ARG A 23 0.07 -26.07 2.14
N PRO A 24 -0.28 -24.78 2.27
CA PRO A 24 -1.36 -24.21 1.50
C PRO A 24 -1.01 -24.25 0.00
N LYS A 25 -2.00 -24.61 -0.81
CA LYS A 25 -1.84 -24.77 -2.26
C LYS A 25 -1.90 -23.39 -2.92
N ARG A 26 -0.95 -23.10 -3.80
CA ARG A 26 -1.00 -21.90 -4.64
C ARG A 26 -2.34 -21.86 -5.40
N LEU A 27 -3.03 -20.72 -5.30
CA LEU A 27 -4.27 -20.51 -6.03
C LEU A 27 -4.02 -20.40 -7.54
N ASP A 28 -4.94 -20.97 -8.31
CA ASP A 28 -4.98 -20.80 -9.76
C ASP A 28 -6.06 -19.76 -10.10
N PHE A 29 -5.61 -18.56 -10.43
CA PHE A 29 -6.48 -17.45 -10.80
C PHE A 29 -6.96 -17.55 -12.25
N THR A 30 -6.34 -18.37 -13.12
CA THR A 30 -6.63 -18.36 -14.57
C THR A 30 -8.07 -18.76 -14.90
N LEU A 31 -8.66 -19.64 -14.07
CA LEU A 31 -10.07 -20.04 -14.19
C LEU A 31 -11.05 -18.92 -13.83
N PHE A 32 -10.65 -18.02 -12.93
CA PHE A 32 -11.49 -16.93 -12.44
C PHE A 32 -11.26 -15.63 -13.23
N ASN A 33 -10.01 -15.35 -13.57
CA ASN A 33 -9.58 -14.17 -14.32
C ASN A 33 -8.61 -14.59 -15.44
N PRO A 34 -9.04 -14.57 -16.72
CA PRO A 34 -8.18 -14.86 -17.86
C PRO A 34 -6.99 -13.90 -17.99
N LEU A 35 -7.10 -12.71 -17.41
CA LEU A 35 -6.04 -11.72 -17.37
C LEU A 35 -5.16 -11.87 -16.12
N ALA A 36 -5.23 -12.96 -15.35
CA ALA A 36 -4.38 -13.15 -14.19
C ALA A 36 -2.88 -13.08 -14.56
N ASP A 37 -2.08 -12.63 -13.60
CA ASP A 37 -0.63 -12.62 -13.76
C ASP A 37 -0.07 -14.02 -13.42
N PRO A 38 0.64 -14.69 -14.34
CA PRO A 38 1.11 -16.06 -14.13
C PRO A 38 2.17 -16.17 -13.04
N ASP A 39 2.81 -15.08 -12.63
CA ASP A 39 3.82 -15.06 -11.57
C ASP A 39 3.24 -14.67 -10.20
N PHE A 40 1.98 -14.22 -10.16
CA PHE A 40 1.31 -13.89 -8.91
C PHE A 40 1.04 -15.14 -8.08
N CYS A 41 1.45 -15.08 -6.81
CA CYS A 41 1.31 -16.18 -5.86
C CYS A 41 0.50 -15.69 -4.66
N PHE A 42 -0.61 -16.36 -4.39
CA PHE A 42 -1.42 -16.19 -3.20
C PHE A 42 -1.99 -17.56 -2.80
N TYR A 43 -2.24 -17.74 -1.51
CA TYR A 43 -2.43 -19.07 -0.93
C TYR A 43 -3.74 -19.21 -0.13
N ASP A 44 -4.38 -18.09 0.19
CA ASP A 44 -5.62 -18.06 0.98
C ASP A 44 -6.84 -18.00 0.06
N ASP A 45 -7.57 -19.11 0.00
CA ASP A 45 -8.77 -19.28 -0.80
C ASP A 45 -9.97 -18.50 -0.26
N THR A 46 -10.01 -18.22 1.04
CA THR A 46 -11.13 -17.51 1.68
C THR A 46 -11.28 -16.08 1.16
N LEU A 47 -10.16 -15.41 0.87
CA LEU A 47 -10.17 -14.08 0.24
C LEU A 47 -10.72 -14.15 -1.18
N LEU A 48 -10.30 -15.16 -1.95
CA LEU A 48 -10.77 -15.35 -3.32
C LEU A 48 -12.28 -15.65 -3.34
N GLU A 49 -12.76 -16.49 -2.42
CA GLU A 49 -14.19 -16.77 -2.30
C GLU A 49 -14.98 -15.53 -1.88
N SER A 50 -14.48 -14.73 -0.93
CA SER A 50 -15.08 -13.44 -0.53
C SER A 50 -15.27 -12.50 -1.73
N VAL A 51 -14.26 -12.40 -2.60
CA VAL A 51 -14.34 -11.62 -3.84
C VAL A 51 -15.35 -12.21 -4.84
N LYS A 52 -15.39 -13.54 -5.00
CA LYS A 52 -16.32 -14.22 -5.92
C LYS A 52 -17.78 -14.05 -5.51
N VAL A 53 -18.09 -14.13 -4.21
CA VAL A 53 -19.46 -13.96 -3.70
C VAL A 53 -19.92 -12.50 -3.71
N GLY A 54 -19.02 -11.56 -3.99
CA GLY A 54 -19.35 -10.14 -4.14
C GLY A 54 -19.34 -9.37 -2.83
N ASP A 55 -18.48 -9.74 -1.87
CA ASP A 55 -18.34 -8.97 -0.63
C ASP A 55 -18.00 -7.50 -0.92
N ALA A 56 -18.78 -6.59 -0.34
CA ALA A 56 -18.71 -5.17 -0.65
C ALA A 56 -17.39 -4.54 -0.17
N HIS A 57 -16.84 -5.01 0.95
CA HIS A 57 -15.59 -4.50 1.51
C HIS A 57 -14.40 -4.98 0.68
N ALA A 58 -14.36 -6.26 0.33
CA ALA A 58 -13.34 -6.83 -0.55
C ALA A 58 -13.34 -6.16 -1.93
N HIS A 59 -14.52 -5.94 -2.53
CA HIS A 59 -14.63 -5.24 -3.81
C HIS A 59 -14.14 -3.79 -3.73
N THR A 60 -14.49 -3.08 -2.66
CA THR A 60 -14.03 -1.69 -2.48
C THR A 60 -12.53 -1.63 -2.22
N PHE A 61 -11.98 -2.59 -1.48
CA PHE A 61 -10.54 -2.73 -1.22
C PHE A 61 -9.75 -2.92 -2.52
N PHE A 62 -10.09 -3.90 -3.35
CA PHE A 62 -9.37 -4.15 -4.60
C PHE A 62 -9.63 -3.07 -5.66
N ARG A 63 -10.82 -2.46 -5.67
CA ARG A 63 -11.09 -1.28 -6.50
C ARG A 63 -10.22 -0.08 -6.10
N LEU A 64 -9.99 0.14 -4.80
CA LEU A 64 -9.04 1.16 -4.38
C LEU A 64 -7.64 0.86 -4.94
N LEU A 65 -7.17 -0.38 -4.81
CA LEU A 65 -5.86 -0.79 -5.30
C LEU A 65 -5.71 -0.69 -6.83
N SER A 66 -6.79 -0.84 -7.59
CA SER A 66 -6.80 -0.70 -9.07
C SER A 66 -7.00 0.73 -9.58
N LEU A 67 -7.26 1.69 -8.69
CA LEU A 67 -7.51 3.10 -9.05
C LEU A 67 -6.48 4.06 -8.45
N CYS A 68 -6.11 3.85 -7.18
CA CYS A 68 -5.23 4.75 -6.43
C CYS A 68 -3.76 4.36 -6.63
N HIS A 69 -3.20 4.65 -7.80
CA HIS A 69 -1.78 4.40 -8.11
C HIS A 69 -1.28 5.23 -9.30
N THR A 70 0.02 5.25 -9.56
CA THR A 70 0.60 5.83 -10.80
C THR A 70 1.09 4.81 -11.83
N VAL A 71 0.91 3.50 -11.59
CA VAL A 71 1.26 2.42 -12.53
C VAL A 71 0.72 2.67 -13.94
N MET A 72 1.56 2.39 -14.93
CA MET A 72 1.23 2.41 -16.35
C MET A 72 0.99 1.00 -16.85
N SER A 73 0.00 0.84 -17.73
CA SER A 73 -0.39 -0.43 -18.31
C SER A 73 -0.07 -0.44 -19.80
N GLU A 74 0.59 -1.50 -20.26
CA GLU A 74 0.89 -1.76 -21.65
C GLU A 74 0.34 -3.14 -22.03
N GLU A 75 -0.49 -3.19 -23.07
CA GLU A 75 -0.96 -4.45 -23.65
C GLU A 75 -0.10 -4.75 -24.89
N LYS A 76 0.77 -5.76 -24.79
CA LYS A 76 1.69 -6.13 -25.89
C LYS A 76 0.98 -6.95 -26.97
N SER A 77 0.09 -7.83 -26.53
CA SER A 77 -0.77 -8.67 -27.35
C SER A 77 -2.09 -8.88 -26.60
N GLU A 78 -3.12 -9.38 -27.26
CA GLU A 78 -4.44 -9.57 -26.64
C GLU A 78 -4.33 -10.48 -25.41
N GLY A 79 -4.61 -9.94 -24.22
CA GLY A 79 -4.48 -10.64 -22.94
C GLY A 79 -3.10 -10.56 -22.27
N GLU A 80 -2.07 -10.08 -22.96
CA GLU A 80 -0.72 -9.90 -22.40
C GLU A 80 -0.54 -8.48 -21.84
N LEU A 81 -1.02 -8.31 -20.61
CA LEU A 81 -0.95 -7.05 -19.87
C LEU A 81 0.35 -6.96 -19.06
N VAL A 82 1.08 -5.86 -19.22
CA VAL A 82 2.33 -5.58 -18.50
C VAL A 82 2.18 -4.27 -17.72
N TYR A 83 2.49 -4.33 -16.43
CA TYR A 83 2.48 -3.16 -15.55
C TYR A 83 3.88 -2.60 -15.33
N LYS A 84 4.03 -1.30 -15.57
CA LYS A 84 5.24 -0.54 -15.31
C LYS A 84 4.97 0.44 -14.17
N ALA A 85 5.63 0.23 -13.04
CA ALA A 85 5.47 1.04 -11.84
C ALA A 85 6.77 1.75 -11.50
N GLN A 86 6.68 3.01 -11.05
CA GLN A 86 7.84 3.73 -10.51
C GLN A 86 8.23 3.22 -9.13
N SER A 87 7.23 2.81 -8.34
CA SER A 87 7.41 2.15 -7.06
C SER A 87 7.07 0.66 -7.20
N PRO A 88 7.96 -0.26 -6.78
CA PRO A 88 7.68 -1.69 -6.83
C PRO A 88 6.52 -2.09 -5.91
N ASP A 89 6.27 -1.31 -4.85
CA ASP A 89 5.15 -1.49 -3.93
C ASP A 89 3.82 -1.25 -4.66
N GLU A 90 3.73 -0.16 -5.43
CA GLU A 90 2.54 0.09 -6.26
C GLU A 90 2.32 -1.00 -7.30
N GLY A 91 3.40 -1.49 -7.93
CA GLY A 91 3.33 -2.60 -8.87
C GLY A 91 2.72 -3.86 -8.23
N ALA A 92 3.20 -4.24 -7.05
CA ALA A 92 2.68 -5.39 -6.31
C ALA A 92 1.19 -5.25 -5.95
N LEU A 93 0.76 -4.06 -5.52
CA LEU A 93 -0.63 -3.77 -5.17
C LEU A 93 -1.57 -3.85 -6.39
N VAL A 94 -1.18 -3.25 -7.52
CA VAL A 94 -2.00 -3.27 -8.75
C VAL A 94 -2.03 -4.67 -9.35
N THR A 95 -0.91 -5.41 -9.29
CA THR A 95 -0.89 -6.82 -9.69
C THR A 95 -1.80 -7.67 -8.79
N ALA A 96 -1.85 -7.42 -7.47
CA ALA A 96 -2.81 -8.09 -6.60
C ALA A 96 -4.26 -7.79 -7.03
N ALA A 97 -4.61 -6.51 -7.20
CA ALA A 97 -5.95 -6.12 -7.68
C ALA A 97 -6.33 -6.80 -8.99
N ARG A 98 -5.40 -6.84 -9.97
CA ARG A 98 -5.56 -7.56 -11.23
C ARG A 98 -5.94 -9.01 -10.99
N ASN A 99 -5.20 -9.76 -10.17
CA ASN A 99 -5.46 -11.18 -9.95
C ASN A 99 -6.80 -11.44 -9.26
N PHE A 100 -7.20 -10.58 -8.33
CA PHE A 100 -8.54 -10.60 -7.71
C PHE A 100 -9.65 -10.00 -8.59
N GLY A 101 -9.43 -9.83 -9.89
CA GLY A 101 -10.48 -9.48 -10.84
C GLY A 101 -10.75 -7.98 -11.00
N PHE A 102 -9.91 -7.11 -10.43
CA PHE A 102 -9.95 -5.65 -10.58
C PHE A 102 -8.76 -5.21 -11.44
N VAL A 103 -8.87 -5.42 -12.74
CA VAL A 103 -7.76 -5.26 -13.69
C VAL A 103 -7.68 -3.81 -14.15
N PHE A 104 -6.62 -3.10 -13.78
CA PHE A 104 -6.32 -1.79 -14.37
C PHE A 104 -5.96 -1.95 -15.85
N ARG A 105 -6.66 -1.28 -16.77
CA ARG A 105 -6.45 -1.42 -18.22
C ARG A 105 -5.68 -0.24 -18.78
N SER A 106 -6.13 0.98 -18.51
CA SER A 106 -5.49 2.19 -19.03
C SER A 106 -5.89 3.43 -18.25
N ARG A 107 -5.10 4.50 -18.40
CA ARG A 107 -5.39 5.82 -17.86
C ARG A 107 -5.11 6.88 -18.92
N THR A 108 -6.02 7.83 -19.02
CA THR A 108 -5.85 9.09 -19.75
C THR A 108 -5.79 10.25 -18.73
N PRO A 109 -5.50 11.49 -19.14
CA PRO A 109 -5.57 12.63 -18.22
C PRO A 109 -6.94 12.84 -17.55
N GLY A 110 -8.04 12.32 -18.14
CA GLY A 110 -9.40 12.52 -17.64
C GLY A 110 -10.14 11.24 -17.25
N THR A 111 -9.56 10.05 -17.46
CA THR A 111 -10.24 8.78 -17.19
C THR A 111 -9.29 7.69 -16.71
N ILE A 112 -9.84 6.75 -15.93
CA ILE A 112 -9.21 5.47 -15.60
C ILE A 112 -10.15 4.37 -16.05
N THR A 113 -9.66 3.45 -16.87
CA THR A 113 -10.42 2.28 -17.33
C THR A 113 -9.91 1.03 -16.63
N THR A 114 -10.83 0.28 -16.05
CA THR A 114 -10.58 -1.00 -15.40
C THR A 114 -11.50 -2.08 -15.96
N THR A 115 -11.18 -3.34 -15.73
CA THR A 115 -12.10 -4.46 -15.88
C THR A 115 -12.35 -5.02 -14.49
N GLU A 116 -13.54 -4.84 -13.96
CA GLU A 116 -13.95 -5.32 -12.64
C GLU A 116 -14.86 -6.53 -12.80
N MET A 117 -14.44 -7.68 -12.27
CA MET A 117 -15.20 -8.93 -12.31
C MET A 117 -15.66 -9.29 -13.74
N GLY A 118 -14.78 -9.07 -14.72
CA GLY A 118 -15.04 -9.32 -16.15
C GLY A 118 -15.81 -8.22 -16.87
N ARG A 119 -16.20 -7.12 -16.21
CA ARG A 119 -16.93 -6.00 -16.81
C ARG A 119 -16.05 -4.76 -16.96
N PRO A 120 -16.01 -4.10 -18.12
CA PRO A 120 -15.29 -2.85 -18.26
C PRO A 120 -15.98 -1.74 -17.46
N VAL A 121 -15.20 -1.00 -16.67
CA VAL A 121 -15.66 0.15 -15.87
C VAL A 121 -14.72 1.32 -16.15
N THR A 122 -15.28 2.44 -16.60
CA THR A 122 -14.54 3.68 -16.87
C THR A 122 -14.91 4.73 -15.85
N TYR A 123 -13.94 5.16 -15.06
CA TYR A 123 -14.04 6.24 -14.09
C TYR A 123 -13.61 7.56 -14.73
N THR A 124 -14.30 8.65 -14.42
CA THR A 124 -13.76 9.99 -14.65
C THR A 124 -12.71 10.27 -13.59
N LEU A 125 -11.50 10.59 -14.02
CA LEU A 125 -10.42 11.00 -13.12
C LEU A 125 -10.57 12.49 -12.82
N LEU A 126 -10.81 12.82 -11.55
CA LEU A 126 -11.05 14.20 -11.12
C LEU A 126 -9.78 14.84 -10.55
N ALA A 127 -9.05 14.12 -9.70
CA ALA A 127 -7.78 14.57 -9.17
C ALA A 127 -6.88 13.39 -8.76
N ILE A 128 -5.57 13.61 -8.84
CA ILE A 128 -4.56 12.77 -8.20
C ILE A 128 -3.83 13.65 -7.19
N LEU A 129 -3.78 13.21 -5.94
CA LEU A 129 -3.00 13.85 -4.89
C LEU A 129 -1.76 12.98 -4.70
N ASP A 130 -0.65 13.39 -5.32
CA ASP A 130 0.57 12.59 -5.41
C ASP A 130 1.22 12.29 -4.06
N PHE A 131 1.89 11.13 -3.99
CA PHE A 131 2.74 10.79 -2.87
C PHE A 131 3.88 11.79 -2.71
N ASN A 132 4.20 12.15 -1.47
CA ASN A 132 5.48 12.77 -1.12
C ASN A 132 5.93 12.34 0.28
N ASN A 133 7.23 12.50 0.56
CA ASN A 133 7.84 12.04 1.82
C ASN A 133 7.37 12.81 3.07
N ILE A 134 6.77 13.99 2.89
CA ILE A 134 6.24 14.79 3.99
C ILE A 134 4.87 14.25 4.41
N ARG A 135 3.98 14.01 3.43
CA ARG A 135 2.61 13.56 3.68
C ARG A 135 2.46 12.04 3.79
N LYS A 136 3.39 11.25 3.26
CA LYS A 136 3.45 9.77 3.34
C LYS A 136 2.17 9.03 2.92
N ARG A 137 1.39 9.61 2.01
CA ARG A 137 0.14 9.04 1.47
C ARG A 137 -0.12 9.53 0.06
N MET A 138 -0.97 8.81 -0.65
CA MET A 138 -1.43 9.12 -1.99
C MET A 138 -2.95 8.99 -2.03
N SER A 139 -3.62 9.87 -2.78
CA SER A 139 -5.06 9.75 -3.00
C SER A 139 -5.43 9.95 -4.47
N VAL A 140 -6.55 9.37 -4.86
CA VAL A 140 -7.20 9.63 -6.14
C VAL A 140 -8.66 9.99 -5.89
N ILE A 141 -9.18 10.95 -6.63
CA ILE A 141 -10.59 11.32 -6.63
C ILE A 141 -11.14 10.94 -8.00
N VAL A 142 -12.19 10.12 -8.00
CA VAL A 142 -12.83 9.63 -9.21
C VAL A 142 -14.34 9.80 -9.15
N ARG A 143 -14.97 9.97 -10.31
CA ARG A 143 -16.41 9.80 -10.48
C ARG A 143 -16.66 8.47 -11.17
N ASN A 144 -17.49 7.63 -10.57
CA ASN A 144 -17.88 6.35 -11.16
C ASN A 144 -18.97 6.53 -12.26
N PRO A 145 -19.29 5.50 -13.05
CA PRO A 145 -20.33 5.58 -14.09
C PRO A 145 -21.72 5.96 -13.56
N GLU A 146 -22.02 5.66 -12.30
CA GLU A 146 -23.27 6.03 -11.62
C GLU A 146 -23.29 7.49 -11.15
N GLY A 147 -22.21 8.25 -11.37
CA GLY A 147 -22.10 9.67 -11.02
C GLY A 147 -21.63 9.95 -9.60
N ARG A 148 -21.32 8.93 -8.79
CA ARG A 148 -20.83 9.11 -7.41
C ARG A 148 -19.36 9.49 -7.42
N ILE A 149 -19.01 10.51 -6.62
CA ILE A 149 -17.63 10.94 -6.42
C ILE A 149 -17.08 10.26 -5.17
N ARG A 150 -15.90 9.66 -5.31
CA ARG A 150 -15.21 9.03 -4.20
C ARG A 150 -13.73 9.37 -4.22
N LEU A 151 -13.22 9.76 -3.05
CA LEU A 151 -11.81 9.80 -2.74
C LEU A 151 -11.37 8.44 -2.24
N TYR A 152 -10.26 7.96 -2.77
CA TYR A 152 -9.56 6.75 -2.34
C TYR A 152 -8.16 7.14 -1.89
N CYS A 153 -7.73 6.67 -0.72
CA CYS A 153 -6.45 7.01 -0.10
C CYS A 153 -5.70 5.76 0.35
N LYS A 154 -4.39 5.72 0.09
CA LYS A 154 -3.46 4.74 0.65
C LYS A 154 -2.24 5.44 1.23
N GLY A 155 -1.76 4.98 2.37
CA GLY A 155 -0.61 5.62 3.02
C GLY A 155 -0.11 4.91 4.25
N ALA A 156 0.91 5.49 4.88
CA ALA A 156 1.40 5.04 6.17
C ALA A 156 0.28 5.08 7.22
N ASP A 157 0.17 4.04 8.02
CA ASP A 157 -0.81 3.89 9.09
C ASP A 157 -0.81 5.08 10.07
N THR A 158 0.37 5.48 10.55
CA THR A 158 0.56 6.63 11.46
C THR A 158 -0.02 7.93 10.93
N VAL A 159 -0.10 8.11 9.61
CA VAL A 159 -0.66 9.32 9.00
C VAL A 159 -2.14 9.13 8.68
N LEU A 160 -2.50 7.99 8.10
CA LEU A 160 -3.84 7.78 7.57
C LEU A 160 -4.85 7.57 8.70
N LEU A 161 -4.47 6.90 9.79
CA LEU A 161 -5.34 6.65 10.94
C LEU A 161 -5.79 7.93 11.65
N GLU A 162 -4.95 8.97 11.70
CA GLU A 162 -5.29 10.28 12.29
C GLU A 162 -6.37 11.05 11.53
N ARG A 163 -6.68 10.64 10.29
CA ARG A 163 -7.60 11.32 9.37
C ARG A 163 -8.91 10.56 9.16
N LEU A 164 -9.10 9.48 9.91
CA LEU A 164 -10.30 8.68 9.84
C LEU A 164 -11.44 9.32 10.62
N HIS A 165 -12.66 9.12 10.14
CA HIS A 165 -13.85 9.51 10.87
C HIS A 165 -13.94 8.74 12.20
N PRO A 166 -14.33 9.37 13.33
CA PRO A 166 -14.35 8.72 14.65
C PRO A 166 -15.18 7.44 14.77
N CYS A 167 -16.12 7.21 13.86
CA CYS A 167 -16.91 5.96 13.84
C CYS A 167 -16.07 4.70 13.53
N ASN A 168 -14.84 4.86 13.02
CA ASN A 168 -13.95 3.74 12.73
C ASN A 168 -13.22 3.22 13.97
N GLN A 169 -13.41 3.80 15.17
CA GLN A 169 -12.57 3.54 16.35
C GLN A 169 -12.36 2.04 16.65
N GLU A 170 -13.41 1.22 16.59
CA GLU A 170 -13.30 -0.22 16.83
C GLU A 170 -12.50 -0.92 15.73
N LEU A 171 -12.82 -0.65 14.46
CA LEU A 171 -12.12 -1.20 13.30
C LEU A 171 -10.65 -0.74 13.23
N MET A 172 -10.37 0.48 13.67
CA MET A 172 -9.02 1.03 13.77
C MET A 172 -8.18 0.25 14.77
N ASN A 173 -8.72 -0.10 15.93
CA ASN A 173 -8.00 -0.90 16.93
C ASN A 173 -7.61 -2.26 16.35
N VAL A 174 -8.58 -3.00 15.80
CA VAL A 174 -8.36 -4.32 15.20
C VAL A 174 -7.36 -4.24 14.04
N THR A 175 -7.52 -3.27 13.14
CA THR A 175 -6.61 -3.12 12.00
C THR A 175 -5.21 -2.70 12.43
N SER A 176 -5.07 -1.93 13.51
CA SER A 176 -3.76 -1.55 14.06
C SER A 176 -3.02 -2.76 14.62
N ASP A 177 -3.74 -3.69 15.26
CA ASP A 177 -3.15 -4.95 15.73
C ASP A 177 -2.62 -5.77 14.54
N HIS A 178 -3.43 -5.95 13.48
CA HIS A 178 -2.98 -6.64 12.26
C HIS A 178 -1.77 -5.94 11.60
N LEU A 179 -1.76 -4.60 11.54
CA LEU A 179 -0.64 -3.82 11.00
C LEU A 179 0.65 -4.05 11.78
N ASN A 180 0.57 -4.18 13.11
CA ASN A 180 1.71 -4.48 13.97
C ASN A 180 2.20 -5.91 13.78
N GLU A 181 1.29 -6.88 13.65
CA GLU A 181 1.63 -8.27 13.33
C GLU A 181 2.35 -8.38 11.98
N TYR A 182 1.82 -7.73 10.94
CA TYR A 182 2.46 -7.73 9.62
C TYR A 182 3.84 -7.07 9.64
N ALA A 183 4.01 -5.98 10.40
CA ALA A 183 5.31 -5.33 10.56
C ALA A 183 6.30 -6.21 11.33
N ALA A 184 5.82 -6.94 12.35
CA ALA A 184 6.63 -7.92 13.08
C ALA A 184 7.09 -9.07 12.17
N ASP A 185 6.27 -9.47 11.19
CA ASP A 185 6.64 -10.40 10.12
C ASP A 185 7.60 -9.80 9.06
N GLY A 186 7.95 -8.52 9.19
CA GLY A 186 8.85 -7.82 8.27
C GLY A 186 8.20 -7.39 6.96
N LEU A 187 6.87 -7.38 6.91
CA LEU A 187 6.12 -6.93 5.75
C LEU A 187 5.95 -5.41 5.80
N ARG A 188 6.09 -4.76 4.65
CA ARG A 188 5.76 -3.34 4.53
C ARG A 188 4.25 -3.17 4.51
N THR A 189 3.76 -2.25 5.32
CA THR A 189 2.33 -2.06 5.53
C THR A 189 1.84 -0.72 5.00
N LEU A 190 0.60 -0.71 4.49
CA LEU A 190 -0.13 0.51 4.16
C LEU A 190 -1.56 0.38 4.65
N ALA A 191 -2.10 1.45 5.21
CA ALA A 191 -3.52 1.57 5.52
C ALA A 191 -4.27 2.11 4.29
N LEU A 192 -5.52 1.67 4.13
CA LEU A 192 -6.39 2.01 3.01
C LEU A 192 -7.70 2.62 3.52
N ALA A 193 -8.11 3.73 2.93
CA ALA A 193 -9.39 4.38 3.27
C ALA A 193 -10.06 5.01 2.05
N TYR A 194 -11.33 5.35 2.20
CA TYR A 194 -12.09 6.09 1.21
C TYR A 194 -12.99 7.13 1.85
N ARG A 195 -13.45 8.10 1.06
CA ARG A 195 -14.50 9.04 1.46
C ARG A 195 -15.42 9.30 0.28
N ASP A 196 -16.71 9.16 0.50
CA ASP A 196 -17.71 9.63 -0.45
C ASP A 196 -17.81 11.15 -0.37
N LEU A 197 -17.84 11.81 -1.53
CA LEU A 197 -17.92 13.26 -1.64
C LEU A 197 -19.22 13.62 -2.36
N SER A 198 -19.92 14.62 -1.84
CA SER A 198 -20.99 15.28 -2.57
C SER A 198 -20.44 16.14 -3.71
N GLU A 199 -21.29 16.46 -4.68
CA GLU A 199 -20.91 17.37 -5.78
C GLU A 199 -20.53 18.76 -5.25
N ASP A 200 -21.24 19.27 -4.23
CA ASP A 200 -20.95 20.57 -3.62
C ASP A 200 -19.58 20.59 -2.92
N GLU A 201 -19.24 19.53 -2.17
CA GLU A 201 -17.92 19.39 -1.53
C GLU A 201 -16.80 19.32 -2.58
N TRP A 202 -17.02 18.56 -3.65
CA TRP A 202 -16.06 18.45 -4.74
C TRP A 202 -15.86 19.79 -5.46
N GLU A 203 -16.94 20.49 -5.81
CA GLU A 203 -16.86 21.75 -6.56
C GLU A 203 -16.18 22.84 -5.73
N ALA A 204 -16.54 22.96 -4.44
CA ALA A 204 -15.90 23.88 -3.52
C ALA A 204 -14.40 23.59 -3.34
N TRP A 205 -14.04 22.31 -3.16
CA TRP A 205 -12.63 21.92 -3.04
C TRP A 205 -11.84 22.13 -4.33
N SER A 206 -12.42 21.76 -5.48
CA SER A 206 -11.78 21.87 -6.79
C SER A 206 -11.44 23.33 -7.13
N GLU A 207 -12.35 24.26 -6.82
CA GLU A 207 -12.07 25.69 -6.98
C GLU A 207 -10.95 26.16 -6.04
N SER A 208 -11.01 25.78 -4.76
CA SER A 208 -9.97 26.10 -3.76
C SER A 208 -8.58 25.59 -4.20
N HIS A 209 -8.52 24.32 -4.63
CA HIS A 209 -7.30 23.69 -5.13
C HIS A 209 -6.78 24.40 -6.39
N ARG A 210 -7.65 24.75 -7.34
CA ARG A 210 -7.27 25.49 -8.55
C ARG A 210 -6.71 26.87 -8.23
N CYS A 211 -7.25 27.56 -7.23
CA CYS A 211 -6.71 28.82 -6.72
C CYS A 211 -5.36 28.63 -6.05
N ALA A 212 -5.19 27.55 -5.26
CA ALA A 212 -3.93 27.21 -4.62
C ALA A 212 -2.82 26.92 -5.63
N ASP A 213 -3.10 26.14 -6.68
CA ASP A 213 -2.12 25.77 -7.70
C ASP A 213 -1.70 26.96 -8.57
N LYS A 214 -2.59 27.95 -8.78
CA LYS A 214 -2.28 29.20 -9.49
C LYS A 214 -1.64 30.27 -8.61
N ALA A 215 -1.41 30.02 -7.32
CA ALA A 215 -0.89 31.03 -6.41
C ALA A 215 0.56 31.40 -6.76
N SER A 216 0.85 32.71 -6.77
CA SER A 216 2.20 33.23 -7.08
C SER A 216 3.21 33.05 -5.95
N SER A 217 2.74 32.83 -4.71
CA SER A 217 3.57 32.66 -3.51
C SER A 217 2.99 31.59 -2.60
N CYS A 218 3.87 30.85 -1.92
CA CYS A 218 3.53 29.73 -1.03
C CYS A 218 2.61 28.68 -1.70
N ARG A 219 2.81 28.42 -3.00
CA ARG A 219 1.98 27.50 -3.79
C ARG A 219 1.95 26.10 -3.18
N GLU A 220 3.13 25.58 -2.82
CA GLU A 220 3.26 24.23 -2.24
C GLU A 220 2.50 24.09 -0.92
N ASP A 221 2.61 25.06 -0.01
CA ASP A 221 1.90 25.06 1.26
C ASP A 221 0.37 25.15 1.08
N ARG A 222 -0.09 25.96 0.11
CA ARG A 222 -1.52 26.09 -0.19
C ARG A 222 -2.10 24.81 -0.79
N VAL A 223 -1.37 24.17 -1.70
CA VAL A 223 -1.78 22.88 -2.27
C VAL A 223 -1.78 21.80 -1.19
N ALA A 224 -0.78 21.78 -0.31
CA ALA A 224 -0.74 20.85 0.82
C ALA A 224 -1.93 21.05 1.78
N ALA A 225 -2.30 22.30 2.07
CA ALA A 225 -3.47 22.62 2.88
C ALA A 225 -4.78 22.17 2.21
N ALA A 226 -4.92 22.37 0.89
CA ALA A 226 -6.07 21.87 0.15
C ALA A 226 -6.14 20.33 0.20
N TYR A 227 -5.01 19.64 0.04
CA TYR A 227 -4.95 18.17 0.12
C TYR A 227 -5.37 17.70 1.52
N GLU A 228 -4.85 18.32 2.57
CA GLU A 228 -5.20 18.00 3.94
C GLU A 228 -6.70 18.17 4.21
N GLN A 229 -7.32 19.23 3.67
CA GLN A 229 -8.74 19.53 3.86
C GLN A 229 -9.67 18.41 3.36
N ILE A 230 -9.42 17.87 2.15
CA ILE A 230 -10.32 16.87 1.54
C ILE A 230 -10.09 15.45 2.07
N GLU A 231 -8.94 15.21 2.67
CA GLU A 231 -8.53 13.89 3.18
C GLU A 231 -8.89 13.68 4.65
N GLN A 232 -9.76 14.49 5.23
CA GLN A 232 -10.31 14.27 6.57
C GLN A 232 -11.52 13.33 6.53
N ASP A 233 -11.93 12.83 7.69
CA ASP A 233 -13.16 12.07 7.90
C ASP A 233 -13.32 10.86 6.96
N MET A 234 -12.21 10.19 6.65
CA MET A 234 -12.23 9.02 5.78
C MET A 234 -12.72 7.77 6.52
N MET A 235 -13.25 6.81 5.77
CA MET A 235 -13.69 5.50 6.25
C MET A 235 -12.59 4.47 6.00
N LEU A 236 -12.21 3.74 7.04
CA LEU A 236 -11.17 2.71 6.98
C LEU A 236 -11.69 1.49 6.22
N LEU A 237 -10.91 1.01 5.25
CA LEU A 237 -11.17 -0.25 4.56
C LEU A 237 -10.38 -1.40 5.16
N GLY A 238 -9.15 -1.10 5.58
CA GLY A 238 -8.23 -2.07 6.14
C GLY A 238 -6.79 -1.74 5.78
N ALA A 239 -5.97 -2.78 5.59
CA ALA A 239 -4.53 -2.64 5.37
C ALA A 239 -3.98 -3.67 4.39
N THR A 240 -2.88 -3.33 3.73
CA THR A 240 -2.10 -4.24 2.88
C THR A 240 -0.77 -4.56 3.56
N ALA A 241 -0.24 -5.75 3.33
CA ALA A 241 1.11 -6.12 3.70
C ALA A 241 1.83 -6.72 2.49
N ILE A 242 2.92 -6.09 2.10
CA ILE A 242 3.76 -6.51 0.97
C ILE A 242 5.10 -7.02 1.50
N GLU A 243 5.57 -8.10 0.90
CA GLU A 243 6.85 -8.69 1.21
C GLU A 243 7.95 -8.04 0.36
N ASP A 244 8.95 -7.50 1.05
CA ASP A 244 10.17 -6.99 0.43
C ASP A 244 11.15 -8.13 0.18
N LYS A 245 10.98 -8.76 -0.98
CA LYS A 245 11.97 -9.71 -1.48
C LYS A 245 13.28 -8.98 -1.74
N LEU A 246 14.33 -9.38 -1.01
CA LEU A 246 15.70 -8.97 -1.31
C LEU A 246 16.02 -9.24 -2.79
N GLN A 247 16.80 -8.34 -3.40
CA GLN A 247 17.30 -8.59 -4.74
C GLN A 247 18.23 -9.81 -4.73
N GLU A 248 18.28 -10.51 -5.87
CA GLU A 248 19.16 -11.66 -6.06
C GLU A 248 20.62 -11.27 -5.76
N GLY A 249 21.31 -12.08 -4.96
CA GLY A 249 22.72 -11.86 -4.65
C GLY A 249 22.99 -10.84 -3.54
N VAL A 250 21.96 -10.20 -2.94
CA VAL A 250 22.17 -9.21 -1.86
C VAL A 250 22.87 -9.82 -0.63
N PRO A 251 22.40 -10.95 -0.06
CA PRO A 251 23.08 -11.56 1.08
C PRO A 251 24.53 -11.96 0.77
N GLU A 252 24.78 -12.49 -0.43
CA GLU A 252 26.10 -12.91 -0.90
C GLU A 252 27.03 -11.71 -1.07
N THR A 253 26.52 -10.62 -1.64
CA THR A 253 27.27 -9.38 -1.85
C THR A 253 27.64 -8.75 -0.51
N ILE A 254 26.69 -8.65 0.43
CA ILE A 254 26.93 -8.15 1.79
C ILE A 254 27.99 -8.99 2.49
N ALA A 255 27.92 -10.33 2.38
CA ALA A 255 28.91 -11.22 2.96
C ALA A 255 30.32 -10.97 2.39
N VAL A 256 30.45 -10.81 1.07
CA VAL A 256 31.75 -10.50 0.41
C VAL A 256 32.29 -9.14 0.84
N LEU A 257 31.46 -8.11 0.91
CA LEU A 257 31.86 -6.77 1.37
C LEU A 257 32.29 -6.78 2.85
N SER A 258 31.58 -7.54 3.69
CA SER A 258 31.93 -7.73 5.11
C SER A 258 33.27 -8.45 5.26
N LEU A 259 33.53 -9.51 4.47
CA LEU A 259 34.83 -10.20 4.41
C LEU A 259 35.96 -9.28 3.95
N ALA A 260 35.66 -8.30 3.09
CA ALA A 260 36.59 -7.24 2.68
C ALA A 260 36.77 -6.14 3.75
N ASN A 261 36.20 -6.31 4.94
CA ASN A 261 36.24 -5.38 6.06
C ASN A 261 35.61 -4.01 5.77
N ILE A 262 34.61 -3.97 4.87
CA ILE A 262 33.82 -2.78 4.57
C ILE A 262 32.65 -2.73 5.56
N LYS A 263 32.47 -1.59 6.25
CA LYS A 263 31.34 -1.37 7.14
C LYS A 263 30.13 -0.89 6.35
N ILE A 264 29.00 -1.57 6.53
CA ILE A 264 27.77 -1.33 5.78
C ILE A 264 26.76 -0.68 6.74
N TRP A 265 26.16 0.42 6.30
CA TRP A 265 25.16 1.17 7.07
C TRP A 265 23.88 1.21 6.25
N VAL A 266 22.77 0.79 6.85
CA VAL A 266 21.44 0.85 6.21
C VAL A 266 20.72 2.09 6.75
N LEU A 267 20.36 3.00 5.85
CA LEU A 267 19.55 4.18 6.16
C LEU A 267 18.17 3.94 5.57
N THR A 268 17.16 3.81 6.43
CA THR A 268 15.78 3.56 6.01
C THR A 268 14.81 4.50 6.73
N GLY A 269 13.72 4.84 6.05
CA GLY A 269 12.59 5.58 6.62
C GLY A 269 11.42 4.67 7.02
N ASP A 270 11.61 3.36 6.94
CA ASP A 270 10.64 2.33 7.34
C ASP A 270 10.59 2.17 8.87
N LYS A 271 9.64 1.38 9.37
CA LYS A 271 9.55 1.01 10.79
C LYS A 271 10.81 0.25 11.23
N GLN A 272 11.13 0.35 12.53
CA GLN A 272 12.30 -0.29 13.12
C GLN A 272 12.26 -1.81 12.93
N GLU A 273 11.10 -2.42 13.10
CA GLU A 273 10.86 -3.85 12.97
C GLU A 273 11.20 -4.33 11.55
N THR A 274 10.75 -3.61 10.52
CA THR A 274 11.08 -3.90 9.13
C THR A 274 12.58 -3.79 8.87
N ALA A 275 13.23 -2.75 9.41
CA ALA A 275 14.67 -2.56 9.25
C ALA A 275 15.47 -3.72 9.87
N VAL A 276 15.07 -4.17 11.06
CA VAL A 276 15.67 -5.33 11.74
C VAL A 276 15.44 -6.60 10.93
N ASN A 277 14.23 -6.85 10.46
CA ASN A 277 13.89 -8.04 9.65
C ASN A 277 14.66 -8.08 8.32
N ILE A 278 14.82 -6.94 7.65
CA ILE A 278 15.68 -6.83 6.47
C ILE A 278 17.14 -7.08 6.84
N GLY A 279 17.60 -6.56 7.98
CA GLY A 279 18.95 -6.80 8.51
C GLY A 279 19.26 -8.28 8.69
N TYR A 280 18.32 -9.05 9.27
CA TYR A 280 18.44 -10.51 9.38
C TYR A 280 18.38 -11.20 8.02
N SER A 281 17.42 -10.83 7.18
CA SER A 281 17.22 -11.43 5.85
C SER A 281 18.46 -11.27 4.96
N CYS A 282 19.14 -10.12 5.04
CA CYS A 282 20.33 -9.82 4.26
C CYS A 282 21.63 -10.26 4.95
N LYS A 283 21.54 -10.95 6.11
CA LYS A 283 22.64 -11.44 6.94
C LYS A 283 23.59 -10.34 7.42
N MET A 284 23.07 -9.11 7.55
CA MET A 284 23.77 -8.03 8.27
C MET A 284 23.61 -8.19 9.78
N LEU A 285 22.49 -8.74 10.23
CA LEU A 285 22.27 -9.21 11.59
C LEU A 285 22.28 -10.73 11.56
N THR A 286 22.94 -11.34 12.53
CA THR A 286 23.06 -12.78 12.65
C THR A 286 22.86 -13.20 14.11
N ASP A 287 22.37 -14.41 14.34
CA ASP A 287 22.01 -14.89 15.69
C ASP A 287 23.21 -15.03 16.63
N ASP A 288 24.44 -15.05 16.09
CA ASP A 288 25.70 -15.04 16.83
C ASP A 288 26.15 -13.63 17.25
N MET A 289 25.48 -12.57 16.77
CA MET A 289 25.70 -11.21 17.28
C MET A 289 25.20 -11.12 18.71
N THR A 290 26.13 -10.80 19.62
CA THR A 290 25.92 -10.98 21.05
C THR A 290 24.96 -9.94 21.62
N GLU A 291 24.90 -8.72 21.06
CA GLU A 291 23.98 -7.66 21.45
C GLU A 291 23.62 -6.75 20.26
N VAL A 292 22.31 -6.57 20.01
CA VAL A 292 21.79 -5.51 19.13
C VAL A 292 21.50 -4.30 20.00
N PHE A 293 22.27 -3.22 19.84
CA PHE A 293 22.05 -1.98 20.57
C PHE A 293 21.00 -1.12 19.87
N ILE A 294 19.89 -0.88 20.56
CA ILE A 294 18.83 0.01 20.11
C ILE A 294 19.03 1.35 20.80
N ILE A 295 19.20 2.41 20.01
CA ILE A 295 19.31 3.78 20.50
C ILE A 295 18.07 4.55 20.07
N SER A 296 17.30 5.01 21.04
CA SER A 296 16.06 5.75 20.90
C SER A 296 16.19 7.15 21.54
N GLY A 297 15.52 8.14 20.98
CA GLY A 297 15.54 9.45 21.63
C GLY A 297 14.85 10.54 20.83
N HIS A 298 14.14 11.40 21.55
CA HIS A 298 13.41 12.54 20.98
C HIS A 298 14.16 13.87 21.17
N THR A 299 15.30 13.85 21.88
CA THR A 299 16.13 15.03 22.13
C THR A 299 17.62 14.71 21.94
N VAL A 300 18.42 15.73 21.64
CA VAL A 300 19.88 15.58 21.52
C VAL A 300 20.51 15.03 22.81
N GLN A 301 19.96 15.40 23.98
CA GLN A 301 20.46 14.93 25.27
C GLN A 301 20.15 13.47 25.52
N SER A 302 18.92 13.01 25.23
CA SER A 302 18.54 11.60 25.42
C SER A 302 19.37 10.68 24.54
N VAL A 303 19.54 11.03 23.26
CA VAL A 303 20.35 10.23 22.32
C VAL A 303 21.82 10.17 22.77
N ARG A 304 22.38 11.27 23.28
CA ARG A 304 23.76 11.30 23.81
C ARG A 304 23.95 10.44 25.06
N GLN A 305 22.94 10.35 25.93
CA GLN A 305 23.00 9.48 27.11
C GLN A 305 23.01 8.01 26.70
N GLU A 306 22.13 7.60 25.79
CA GLU A 306 22.08 6.23 25.31
C GLU A 306 23.33 5.83 24.53
N LEU A 307 23.87 6.71 23.68
CA LEU A 307 25.15 6.50 22.99
C LEU A 307 26.33 6.30 23.95
N GLY A 308 26.29 6.89 25.15
CA GLY A 308 27.34 6.75 26.16
C GLY A 308 27.23 5.49 27.02
N SER A 309 26.14 4.73 26.87
CA SER A 309 25.90 3.46 27.57
C SER A 309 26.19 2.21 26.73
N VAL A 310 26.57 2.38 25.46
CA VAL A 310 27.02 1.35 24.51
C VAL A 310 28.55 1.31 24.48
#